data_AF-A0A4Q3CB76-F1
#
_entry.id   AF-A0A4Q3CB76-F1
#
_cell.length_a   1.000
_cell.length_b   1.000
_cell.length_c   1.000
_cell.angle_alpha   90.00
_cell.angle_beta   90.00
_cell.angle_gamma   90.00
#
_symmetry.space_group_name_H-M   'P 1'
#
loop_
_entity.id
_entity.type
_entity.pdbx_description
1 polymer ?
#
loop_
_entity_poly.entity_id
_entity_poly.type
_entity_poly.pdbx_seq_one_letter_code
_entity_poly.pdbx_strand_id
1 'polypeptide(L)'
;MISYHFYAGGNAFQKYEDYQNTYYDKAEHFLTGARFIENIRKRLNPNVKVATNELGTFLTDEMRGKPIPAGYWNLSSAVFTYLYINLARLGVDVISASQLVGYPTQYPDVSMMNWENAKPNARYWSLKLLVDNFGPGDKLVDNGFTMTELDYTAQGFITKTGKKVLILNKRGKPISVKVPANFNGAKVSTVDEASGEGPALTSVLNGDTLEMKPNAVSVITITN
;
A
#
# COMPACT_ATOMS: atom_id res chain seq x y z
N MET A 1 18.95 -10.14 12.57
CA MET A 1 17.71 -9.57 11.99
C MET A 1 16.84 -10.74 11.57
N ILE A 2 15.53 -10.67 11.82
CA ILE A 2 14.54 -11.65 11.32
C ILE A 2 13.92 -11.06 10.07
N SER A 3 13.72 -11.88 9.03
CA SER A 3 13.10 -11.43 7.78
C SER A 3 11.89 -12.31 7.42
N TYR A 4 10.85 -11.68 6.89
CA TYR A 4 9.70 -12.35 6.29
C TYR A 4 9.58 -12.03 4.81
N HIS A 5 8.97 -12.94 4.07
CA HIS A 5 8.57 -12.74 2.68
C HIS A 5 7.06 -12.92 2.58
N PHE A 6 6.43 -12.12 1.73
CA PHE A 6 5.01 -12.25 1.43
C PHE A 6 4.78 -12.08 -0.06
N TYR A 7 4.05 -13.04 -0.61
CA TYR A 7 3.45 -12.90 -1.92
C TYR A 7 1.99 -13.34 -1.90
N ALA A 8 1.13 -12.55 -2.53
CA ALA A 8 -0.24 -12.95 -2.83
C ALA A 8 -0.43 -13.10 -4.34
N GLY A 9 -0.92 -14.26 -4.75
CA GLY A 9 -1.38 -14.54 -6.11
C GLY A 9 -2.72 -15.28 -6.08
N GLY A 10 -3.49 -15.13 -7.15
CA GLY A 10 -4.71 -15.90 -7.36
C GLY A 10 -4.41 -17.35 -7.75
N ASN A 11 -5.43 -18.20 -7.70
CA ASN A 11 -5.37 -19.56 -8.26
C ASN A 11 -5.89 -19.60 -9.71
N ALA A 12 -5.70 -20.72 -10.38
CA ALA A 12 -6.02 -20.91 -11.80
C ALA A 12 -7.53 -20.80 -12.13
N PHE A 13 -8.42 -20.88 -11.15
CA PHE A 13 -9.88 -20.77 -11.34
C PHE A 13 -10.43 -19.37 -11.06
N GLN A 14 -9.59 -18.46 -10.56
CA GLN A 14 -9.99 -17.10 -10.21
C GLN A 14 -9.84 -16.15 -11.37
N LYS A 15 -10.84 -15.28 -11.54
CA LYS A 15 -10.76 -14.15 -12.46
C LYS A 15 -10.09 -12.97 -11.77
N TYR A 16 -9.69 -11.96 -12.55
CA TYR A 16 -9.01 -10.78 -12.03
C TYR A 16 -9.85 -10.05 -10.96
N GLU A 17 -11.17 -10.05 -11.12
CA GLU A 17 -12.11 -9.42 -10.19
C GLU A 17 -12.08 -10.06 -8.79
N ASP A 18 -11.66 -11.32 -8.68
CA ASP A 18 -11.54 -12.06 -7.41
C ASP A 18 -10.25 -11.70 -6.65
N TYR A 19 -9.27 -11.10 -7.33
CA TYR A 19 -7.92 -10.91 -6.77
C TYR A 19 -7.91 -9.93 -5.63
N GLN A 20 -8.79 -8.94 -5.64
CA GLN A 20 -8.91 -7.99 -4.54
C GLN A 20 -9.13 -8.70 -3.21
N ASN A 21 -10.18 -9.52 -3.11
CA ASN A 21 -10.50 -10.23 -1.87
C ASN A 21 -9.38 -11.23 -1.53
N THR A 22 -8.90 -11.96 -2.54
CA THR A 22 -7.83 -12.96 -2.38
C THR A 22 -6.56 -12.36 -1.80
N TYR A 23 -6.15 -11.18 -2.27
CA TYR A 23 -4.92 -10.53 -1.83
C TYR A 23 -5.04 -9.99 -0.41
N TYR A 24 -6.17 -9.37 -0.07
CA TYR A 24 -6.39 -8.90 1.30
C TYR A 24 -6.51 -10.06 2.29
N ASP A 25 -7.20 -11.16 1.96
CA ASP A 25 -7.29 -12.34 2.83
C ASP A 25 -5.90 -12.94 3.10
N LYS A 26 -5.07 -13.07 2.05
CA LYS A 26 -3.69 -13.54 2.19
C LYS A 26 -2.84 -12.58 3.02
N ALA A 27 -3.01 -11.27 2.82
CA ALA A 27 -2.29 -10.25 3.60
C ALA A 27 -2.67 -10.31 5.09
N GLU A 28 -3.94 -10.51 5.42
CA GLU A 28 -4.40 -10.69 6.81
C GLU A 28 -3.84 -11.95 7.46
N HIS A 29 -3.81 -13.07 6.73
CA HIS A 29 -3.17 -14.30 7.19
C HIS A 29 -1.68 -14.10 7.47
N PHE A 30 -0.97 -13.43 6.56
CA PHE A 30 0.43 -13.08 6.76
C PHE A 30 0.64 -12.19 7.99
N LEU A 31 -0.15 -11.14 8.16
CA LEU A 31 -0.06 -10.24 9.31
C LEU A 31 -0.36 -10.95 10.63
N THR A 32 -1.22 -11.97 10.61
CA THR A 32 -1.48 -12.83 11.78
C THR A 32 -0.23 -13.61 12.18
N GLY A 33 0.47 -14.20 11.21
CA GLY A 33 1.77 -14.84 11.45
C GLY A 33 2.83 -13.85 11.95
N ALA A 34 2.93 -12.67 11.31
CA ALA A 34 3.87 -11.62 11.71
C ALA A 34 3.63 -11.16 13.16
N ARG A 35 2.36 -10.95 13.57
CA ARG A 35 1.98 -10.65 14.96
C ARG A 35 2.44 -11.72 15.95
N PHE A 36 2.24 -12.99 15.60
CA PHE A 36 2.65 -14.11 16.44
C PHE A 36 4.16 -14.14 16.64
N ILE A 37 4.93 -14.02 15.55
CA ILE A 37 6.40 -14.01 15.62
C ILE A 37 6.90 -12.78 16.38
N GLU A 38 6.28 -11.61 16.20
CA GLU A 38 6.64 -10.39 16.92
C GLU A 38 6.48 -10.53 18.44
N ASN A 39 5.42 -11.22 18.91
CA ASN A 39 5.25 -11.52 20.32
C ASN A 39 6.35 -12.46 20.86
N ILE A 40 6.78 -13.45 20.07
CA ILE A 40 7.90 -14.31 20.45
C ILE A 40 9.20 -13.52 20.50
N ARG A 41 9.48 -12.69 19.49
CA ARG A 41 10.67 -11.84 19.41
C ARG A 41 10.77 -10.91 20.61
N LYS A 42 9.69 -10.20 20.96
CA LYS A 42 9.64 -9.30 22.13
C LYS A 42 9.98 -10.03 23.44
N ARG A 43 9.56 -11.28 23.58
CA ARG A 43 9.85 -12.11 24.77
C ARG A 43 11.29 -12.63 24.81
N LEU A 44 11.84 -13.08 23.68
CA LEU A 44 13.12 -13.77 23.64
C LEU A 44 14.32 -12.83 23.40
N ASN A 45 14.18 -11.86 22.50
CA ASN A 45 15.21 -10.87 22.21
C ASN A 45 14.60 -9.59 21.59
N PRO A 46 14.14 -8.64 22.43
CA PRO A 46 13.47 -7.43 21.96
C PRO A 46 14.37 -6.48 21.16
N ASN A 47 15.69 -6.71 21.14
CA ASN A 47 16.64 -5.89 20.40
C ASN A 47 16.90 -6.41 18.97
N VAL A 48 16.48 -7.64 18.64
CA VAL A 48 16.58 -8.16 17.27
C VAL A 48 15.65 -7.38 16.36
N LYS A 49 16.23 -6.83 15.29
CA LYS A 49 15.51 -6.09 14.25
C LYS A 49 14.69 -7.02 13.34
N VAL A 50 13.57 -6.52 12.85
CA VAL A 50 12.64 -7.21 11.95
C VAL A 50 12.58 -6.48 10.62
N ALA A 51 12.66 -7.24 9.53
CA ALA A 51 12.49 -6.74 8.18
C ALA A 51 11.48 -7.59 7.41
N THR A 52 10.93 -7.04 6.34
CA THR A 52 10.36 -7.84 5.25
C THR A 52 11.25 -7.67 4.04
N ASN A 53 11.92 -8.74 3.61
CA ASN A 53 12.82 -8.67 2.47
C ASN A 53 12.05 -8.49 1.15
N GLU A 54 10.89 -9.14 1.03
CA GLU A 54 10.07 -9.09 -0.18
C GLU A 54 8.58 -9.06 0.17
N LEU A 55 7.88 -8.00 -0.23
CA LEU A 55 6.42 -7.93 -0.25
C LEU A 55 5.94 -7.71 -1.68
N GLY A 56 5.01 -8.54 -2.16
CA GLY A 56 4.46 -8.35 -3.49
C GLY A 56 3.14 -9.07 -3.74
N THR A 57 2.56 -8.77 -4.89
CA THR A 57 1.50 -9.56 -5.51
C THR A 57 1.95 -10.02 -6.89
N PHE A 58 1.34 -11.09 -7.40
CA PHE A 58 1.59 -11.62 -8.74
C PHE A 58 0.32 -12.20 -9.37
N LEU A 59 0.22 -12.12 -10.69
CA LEU A 59 -0.81 -12.73 -11.53
C LEU A 59 -0.55 -14.23 -11.74
N THR A 60 -1.59 -14.99 -12.09
CA THR A 60 -1.40 -16.37 -12.58
C THR A 60 -0.59 -16.41 -13.88
N ASP A 61 0.01 -17.57 -14.18
CA ASP A 61 0.78 -17.76 -15.41
C ASP A 61 -0.05 -17.47 -16.67
N GLU A 62 -1.34 -17.86 -16.69
CA GLU A 62 -2.24 -17.58 -17.81
C GLU A 62 -2.46 -16.06 -18.00
N MET A 63 -2.66 -15.31 -16.92
CA MET A 63 -2.83 -13.86 -16.99
C MET A 63 -1.51 -13.16 -17.34
N ARG A 64 -0.37 -13.66 -16.86
CA ARG A 64 0.96 -13.14 -17.19
C ARG A 64 1.32 -13.35 -18.66
N GLY A 65 0.74 -14.36 -19.31
CA GLY A 65 0.85 -14.57 -20.76
C GLY A 65 0.07 -13.56 -21.62
N LYS A 66 -0.64 -12.60 -21.01
CA LYS A 66 -1.45 -11.57 -21.66
C LYS A 66 -0.95 -10.17 -21.22
N PRO A 67 -1.38 -9.07 -21.88
CA PRO A 67 -1.13 -7.73 -21.37
C PRO A 67 -1.64 -7.58 -19.92
N ILE A 68 -0.78 -7.09 -19.03
CA ILE A 68 -1.11 -6.91 -17.62
C ILE A 68 -2.22 -5.86 -17.50
N PRO A 69 -3.34 -6.16 -16.81
CA PRO A 69 -4.43 -5.19 -16.63
C PRO A 69 -3.94 -3.90 -15.95
N ALA A 70 -4.34 -2.73 -16.44
CA ALA A 70 -3.90 -1.46 -15.85
C ALA A 70 -4.25 -1.36 -14.35
N GLY A 71 -5.49 -1.71 -13.99
CA GLY A 71 -5.95 -1.69 -12.61
C GLY A 71 -5.20 -2.63 -11.66
N TYR A 72 -4.50 -3.66 -12.18
CA TYR A 72 -3.71 -4.57 -11.35
C TYR A 72 -2.57 -3.84 -10.64
N TRP A 73 -1.95 -2.86 -11.30
CA TRP A 73 -0.86 -2.08 -10.70
C TRP A 73 -1.35 -1.28 -9.48
N ASN A 74 -2.54 -0.67 -9.58
CA ASN A 74 -3.14 0.04 -8.46
C ASN A 74 -3.59 -0.92 -7.34
N LEU A 75 -4.18 -2.08 -7.68
CA LEU A 75 -4.51 -3.10 -6.68
C LEU A 75 -3.26 -3.57 -5.93
N SER A 76 -2.19 -3.89 -6.66
CA SER A 76 -0.91 -4.32 -6.10
C SER A 76 -0.32 -3.27 -5.16
N SER A 77 -0.35 -2.00 -5.60
CA SER A 77 0.07 -0.86 -4.79
C SER A 77 -0.75 -0.68 -3.51
N ALA A 78 -2.08 -0.80 -3.60
CA ALA A 78 -2.97 -0.70 -2.45
C ALA A 78 -2.69 -1.81 -1.42
N VAL A 79 -2.47 -3.05 -1.88
CA VAL A 79 -2.10 -4.17 -1.00
C VAL A 79 -0.74 -3.95 -0.33
N PHE A 80 0.25 -3.45 -1.06
CA PHE A 80 1.55 -3.09 -0.47
C PHE A 80 1.40 -1.99 0.59
N THR A 81 0.60 -0.96 0.31
CA THR A 81 0.33 0.14 1.26
C THR A 81 -0.41 -0.38 2.50
N TYR A 82 -1.33 -1.32 2.32
CA TYR A 82 -2.04 -1.99 3.41
C TYR A 82 -1.09 -2.77 4.32
N LEU A 83 -0.14 -3.51 3.73
CA LEU A 83 0.92 -4.19 4.48
C LEU A 83 1.83 -3.18 5.18
N TYR A 84 2.23 -2.10 4.51
CA TYR A 84 3.07 -1.05 5.08
C TYR A 84 2.45 -0.48 6.36
N ILE A 85 1.16 -0.08 6.31
CA ILE A 85 0.45 0.45 7.48
C ILE A 85 0.48 -0.55 8.63
N ASN A 86 0.10 -1.81 8.36
CA ASN A 86 -0.02 -2.80 9.41
C ASN A 86 1.34 -3.24 9.98
N LEU A 87 2.37 -3.38 9.14
CA LEU A 87 3.73 -3.71 9.59
C LEU A 87 4.36 -2.56 10.38
N ALA A 88 4.08 -1.31 10.00
CA ALA A 88 4.49 -0.14 10.77
C ALA A 88 3.82 -0.14 12.17
N ARG A 89 2.52 -0.44 12.25
CA ARG A 89 1.79 -0.62 13.53
C ARG A 89 2.41 -1.73 14.40
N LEU A 90 2.96 -2.79 13.80
CA LEU A 90 3.66 -3.86 14.51
C LEU A 90 5.08 -3.49 14.97
N GLY A 91 5.66 -2.40 14.45
CA GLY A 91 7.03 -1.98 14.75
C GLY A 91 8.09 -2.71 13.92
N VAL A 92 7.76 -3.17 12.71
CA VAL A 92 8.74 -3.72 11.76
C VAL A 92 9.70 -2.61 11.33
N ASP A 93 11.00 -2.87 11.41
CA ASP A 93 12.03 -1.84 11.22
C ASP A 93 12.28 -1.50 9.74
N VAL A 94 12.15 -2.48 8.84
CA VAL A 94 12.39 -2.31 7.39
C VAL A 94 11.30 -3.02 6.60
N ILE A 95 10.64 -2.30 5.68
CA ILE A 95 9.57 -2.82 4.84
C ILE A 95 9.99 -2.67 3.37
N SER A 96 10.32 -3.78 2.71
CA SER A 96 10.81 -3.78 1.32
C SER A 96 9.78 -4.31 0.32
N ALA A 97 9.63 -3.60 -0.79
CA ALA A 97 8.79 -4.00 -1.91
C ALA A 97 9.56 -4.92 -2.87
N SER A 98 8.94 -6.01 -3.28
CA SER A 98 9.37 -6.80 -4.45
C SER A 98 8.73 -6.19 -5.70
N GLN A 99 9.38 -6.06 -6.85
CA GLN A 99 10.83 -5.93 -7.10
C GLN A 99 11.03 -4.70 -7.99
N LEU A 100 12.23 -4.11 -8.02
CA LEU A 100 12.46 -2.92 -8.84
C LEU A 100 12.32 -3.23 -10.34
N VAL A 101 13.05 -4.23 -10.84
CA VAL A 101 13.03 -4.65 -12.24
C VAL A 101 12.71 -6.13 -12.33
N GLY A 102 11.69 -6.48 -13.11
CA GLY A 102 11.42 -7.84 -13.59
C GLY A 102 11.43 -7.88 -15.12
N TYR A 103 11.65 -9.07 -15.68
CA TYR A 103 11.71 -9.30 -17.13
C TYR A 103 10.83 -10.50 -17.53
N PRO A 104 10.47 -10.66 -18.82
CA PRO A 104 9.43 -11.60 -19.26
C PRO A 104 9.59 -13.06 -18.80
N THR A 105 10.81 -13.56 -18.65
CA THR A 105 11.09 -14.94 -18.23
C THR A 105 11.08 -15.15 -16.70
N GLN A 106 10.73 -14.13 -15.93
CA GLN A 106 10.67 -14.15 -14.46
C GLN A 106 9.25 -13.76 -13.99
N TYR A 107 9.09 -12.60 -13.35
CA TYR A 107 7.82 -12.06 -12.87
C TYR A 107 7.69 -10.58 -13.27
N PRO A 108 7.39 -10.27 -14.55
CA PRO A 108 7.22 -8.90 -15.02
C PRO A 108 6.07 -8.17 -14.29
N ASP A 109 5.06 -8.91 -13.83
CA ASP A 109 3.92 -8.46 -13.03
C ASP A 109 4.25 -8.15 -11.56
N VAL A 110 5.45 -8.50 -11.10
CA VAL A 110 5.98 -8.10 -9.78
C VAL A 110 6.84 -6.83 -9.88
N SER A 111 7.25 -6.45 -11.09
CA SER A 111 8.14 -5.31 -11.35
C SER A 111 7.50 -3.97 -10.99
N MET A 112 8.30 -3.03 -10.51
CA MET A 112 7.94 -1.62 -10.36
C MET A 112 8.20 -0.82 -11.65
N MET A 113 8.97 -1.39 -12.57
CA MET A 113 9.27 -0.82 -13.88
C MET A 113 8.58 -1.64 -14.97
N ASN A 114 7.93 -0.97 -15.91
CA ASN A 114 7.43 -1.60 -17.14
C ASN A 114 8.63 -1.98 -18.02
N TRP A 115 8.77 -3.27 -18.32
CA TRP A 115 9.91 -3.80 -19.08
C TRP A 115 9.88 -3.40 -20.56
N GLU A 116 8.72 -3.03 -21.11
CA GLU A 116 8.55 -2.67 -22.52
C GLU A 116 9.02 -1.23 -22.81
N ASN A 117 8.77 -0.31 -21.88
CA ASN A 117 9.00 1.13 -22.09
C ASN A 117 9.91 1.78 -21.02
N ALA A 118 10.39 1.00 -20.05
CA ALA A 118 11.21 1.43 -18.92
C ALA A 118 10.59 2.51 -18.01
N LYS A 119 9.28 2.75 -18.08
CA LYS A 119 8.58 3.68 -17.21
C LYS A 119 8.16 3.03 -15.91
N PRO A 120 8.08 3.77 -14.79
CA PRO A 120 7.56 3.22 -13.55
C PRO A 120 6.04 3.00 -13.61
N ASN A 121 5.54 2.04 -12.85
CA ASN A 121 4.11 1.81 -12.68
C ASN A 121 3.61 2.28 -11.29
N ALA A 122 2.33 2.05 -10.99
CA ALA A 122 1.72 2.48 -9.73
C ALA A 122 2.44 1.93 -8.48
N ARG A 123 3.08 0.75 -8.53
CA ARG A 123 3.84 0.19 -7.40
C ARG A 123 5.05 1.09 -7.08
N TYR A 124 5.78 1.52 -8.10
CA TYR A 124 6.89 2.47 -7.94
C TYR A 124 6.39 3.78 -7.34
N TRP A 125 5.36 4.37 -7.95
CA TRP A 125 4.91 5.71 -7.58
C TRP A 125 4.29 5.75 -6.19
N SER A 126 3.63 4.69 -5.75
CA SER A 126 3.17 4.59 -4.37
C SER A 126 4.31 4.34 -3.39
N LEU A 127 5.31 3.52 -3.72
CA LEU A 127 6.51 3.40 -2.88
C LEU A 127 7.22 4.75 -2.75
N LYS A 128 7.37 5.49 -3.85
CA LYS A 128 7.94 6.83 -3.83
C LYS A 128 7.09 7.79 -3.01
N LEU A 129 5.76 7.73 -3.14
CA LEU A 129 4.84 8.53 -2.32
C LEU A 129 5.04 8.25 -0.82
N LEU A 130 5.25 6.98 -0.43
CA LEU A 130 5.55 6.63 0.97
C LEU A 130 6.92 7.17 1.42
N VAL A 131 7.97 6.93 0.64
CA VAL A 131 9.35 7.36 0.94
C VAL A 131 9.46 8.89 1.06
N ASP A 132 8.77 9.63 0.19
CA ASP A 132 8.79 11.09 0.22
C ASP A 132 8.03 11.67 1.43
N ASN A 133 7.16 10.87 2.08
CA ASN A 133 6.25 11.38 3.10
C ASN A 133 6.48 10.86 4.51
N PHE A 134 7.05 9.67 4.66
CA PHE A 134 7.19 8.98 5.93
C PHE A 134 8.61 8.40 6.09
N GLY A 135 9.13 8.39 7.31
CA GLY A 135 10.46 7.88 7.58
C GLY A 135 10.78 7.62 9.04
N PRO A 136 12.04 7.22 9.33
CA PRO A 136 12.47 6.90 10.68
C PRO A 136 12.25 8.06 11.67
N GLY A 137 11.59 7.74 12.79
CA GLY A 137 11.29 8.69 13.87
C GLY A 137 9.91 9.34 13.78
N ASP A 138 9.15 9.12 12.71
CA ASP A 138 7.75 9.54 12.64
C ASP A 138 6.91 8.80 13.69
N LYS A 139 5.95 9.51 14.28
CA LYS A 139 5.06 8.95 15.30
C LYS A 139 3.74 8.55 14.68
N LEU A 140 3.38 7.27 14.83
CA LEU A 140 2.04 6.79 14.51
C LEU A 140 1.07 7.37 15.54
N VAL A 141 -0.03 7.94 15.06
CA VAL A 141 -1.13 8.41 15.92
C VAL A 141 -2.39 7.69 15.54
N ASP A 142 -3.23 7.39 16.54
CA ASP A 142 -4.55 6.86 16.27
C ASP A 142 -5.33 7.84 15.40
N ASN A 143 -6.02 7.28 14.44
CA ASN A 143 -6.81 8.06 13.52
C ASN A 143 -8.05 8.60 14.24
N GLY A 144 -8.34 9.90 14.07
CA GLY A 144 -9.64 10.47 14.45
C GLY A 144 -10.78 10.08 13.50
N PHE A 145 -10.60 9.09 12.62
CA PHE A 145 -11.63 8.68 11.66
C PHE A 145 -12.68 7.82 12.36
N THR A 146 -13.94 8.27 12.33
CA THR A 146 -15.10 7.52 12.77
C THR A 146 -15.68 6.70 11.62
N MET A 147 -14.95 5.71 11.11
CA MET A 147 -15.55 4.76 10.16
C MET A 147 -15.03 3.34 10.35
N THR A 148 -15.81 2.38 9.86
CA THR A 148 -15.45 0.97 9.84
C THR A 148 -14.41 0.70 8.73
N GLU A 149 -13.23 0.17 9.07
CA GLU A 149 -12.09 -0.13 8.15
C GLU A 149 -12.36 -1.30 7.15
N LEU A 150 -13.62 -1.53 6.77
CA LEU A 150 -13.96 -2.60 5.82
C LEU A 150 -13.51 -2.23 4.40
N ASP A 151 -13.75 -1.00 3.98
CA ASP A 151 -13.55 -0.52 2.61
C ASP A 151 -12.26 0.25 2.37
N TYR A 152 -11.61 0.74 3.42
CA TYR A 152 -10.35 1.49 3.36
C TYR A 152 -9.44 1.13 4.54
N THR A 153 -8.18 1.54 4.46
CA THR A 153 -7.25 1.51 5.61
C THR A 153 -6.50 2.82 5.67
N ALA A 154 -6.35 3.38 6.87
CA ALA A 154 -5.66 4.64 7.07
C ALA A 154 -4.70 4.61 8.25
N GLN A 155 -3.71 5.49 8.25
CA GLN A 155 -2.80 5.71 9.38
C GLN A 155 -2.34 7.17 9.41
N GLY A 156 -2.53 7.82 10.55
CA GLY A 156 -2.03 9.15 10.86
C GLY A 156 -0.58 9.10 11.33
N PHE A 157 0.19 10.10 10.92
CA PHE A 157 1.58 10.27 11.26
C PHE A 157 1.85 11.72 11.68
N ILE A 158 2.60 11.89 12.76
CA ILE A 158 3.30 13.14 13.04
C ILE A 158 4.71 12.97 12.49
N THR A 159 5.01 13.69 11.41
CA THR A 159 6.32 13.67 10.76
C THR A 159 7.10 14.95 11.04
N LYS A 160 8.39 14.96 10.69
CA LYS A 160 9.23 16.17 10.77
C LYS A 160 8.69 17.35 9.95
N THR A 161 7.88 17.07 8.92
CA THR A 161 7.34 18.07 7.99
C THR A 161 5.87 18.38 8.24
N GLY A 162 5.28 17.91 9.35
CA GLY A 162 3.89 18.18 9.72
C GLY A 162 3.04 16.92 9.91
N LYS A 163 1.73 17.14 10.03
CA LYS A 163 0.76 16.05 10.25
C LYS A 163 0.30 15.49 8.90
N LYS A 164 0.36 14.17 8.76
CA LYS A 164 -0.03 13.47 7.53
C LYS A 164 -0.92 12.29 7.82
N VAL A 165 -1.74 11.92 6.84
CA VAL A 165 -2.50 10.66 6.84
C VAL A 165 -2.18 9.90 5.58
N LEU A 166 -1.77 8.64 5.72
CA LEU A 166 -1.77 7.67 4.63
C LEU A 166 -3.13 6.98 4.60
N ILE A 167 -3.76 6.89 3.44
CA ILE A 167 -5.03 6.19 3.26
C ILE A 167 -5.07 5.45 1.93
N LEU A 168 -5.68 4.27 1.90
CA LEU A 168 -5.90 3.49 0.69
C LEU A 168 -7.36 3.01 0.58
N ASN A 169 -7.87 2.96 -0.64
CA ASN A 169 -9.14 2.31 -0.97
C ASN A 169 -8.90 0.81 -1.18
N LYS A 170 -9.56 -0.06 -0.42
CA LYS A 170 -9.44 -1.52 -0.55
C LYS A 170 -10.33 -2.08 -1.66
N ARG A 171 -11.14 -1.23 -2.31
CA ARG A 171 -12.16 -1.63 -3.28
C ARG A 171 -11.74 -1.27 -4.70
N GLY A 172 -12.09 -2.15 -5.63
CA GLY A 172 -12.03 -1.98 -7.08
C GLY A 172 -13.17 -1.11 -7.62
N LYS A 173 -13.79 -0.30 -6.75
CA LYS A 173 -14.81 0.69 -7.09
C LYS A 173 -14.55 1.98 -6.30
N PRO A 174 -15.06 3.14 -6.76
CA PRO A 174 -14.95 4.37 -6.00
C PRO A 174 -15.60 4.27 -4.62
N ILE A 175 -15.02 4.97 -3.64
CA ILE A 175 -15.57 5.14 -2.29
C ILE A 175 -15.49 6.60 -1.87
N SER A 176 -16.41 7.01 -0.99
CA SER A 176 -16.41 8.33 -0.36
C SER A 176 -16.10 8.16 1.13
N VAL A 177 -14.99 8.74 1.59
CA VAL A 177 -14.51 8.64 2.97
C VAL A 177 -14.81 9.95 3.70
N LYS A 178 -15.52 9.89 4.82
CA LYS A 178 -15.71 11.08 5.67
C LYS A 178 -14.41 11.42 6.39
N VAL A 179 -14.00 12.69 6.30
CA VAL A 179 -12.77 13.20 6.91
C VAL A 179 -13.08 14.24 7.98
N PRO A 180 -12.21 14.41 8.99
CA PRO A 180 -12.36 15.47 9.98
C PRO A 180 -12.41 16.86 9.33
N ALA A 181 -13.23 17.77 9.89
CA ALA A 181 -13.40 19.12 9.35
C ALA A 181 -12.09 19.93 9.28
N ASN A 182 -11.13 19.65 10.18
CA ASN A 182 -9.82 20.30 10.18
C ASN A 182 -8.90 19.85 9.03
N PHE A 183 -9.36 18.96 8.14
CA PHE A 183 -8.64 18.59 6.92
C PHE A 183 -9.03 19.47 5.74
N ASN A 184 -10.01 20.36 5.87
CA ASN A 184 -10.37 21.29 4.81
C ASN A 184 -9.17 22.17 4.43
N GLY A 185 -8.84 22.23 3.13
CA GLY A 185 -7.64 22.89 2.62
C GLY A 185 -6.38 22.02 2.62
N ALA A 186 -6.43 20.79 3.14
CA ALA A 186 -5.29 19.89 3.12
C ALA A 186 -4.90 19.50 1.68
N LYS A 187 -3.59 19.39 1.44
CA LYS A 187 -3.06 18.89 0.17
C LYS A 187 -3.23 17.37 0.14
N VAL A 188 -3.77 16.83 -0.95
CA VAL A 188 -3.89 15.39 -1.18
C VAL A 188 -3.00 15.00 -2.36
N SER A 189 -2.15 14.00 -2.17
CA SER A 189 -1.34 13.40 -3.23
C SER A 189 -1.76 11.95 -3.44
N THR A 190 -2.21 11.59 -4.64
CA THR A 190 -2.88 10.31 -4.94
C THR A 190 -2.24 9.57 -6.11
N VAL A 191 -1.99 8.28 -5.92
CA VAL A 191 -1.70 7.33 -7.00
C VAL A 191 -2.97 6.50 -7.25
N ASP A 192 -3.54 6.64 -8.43
CA ASP A 192 -4.71 5.91 -8.90
C ASP A 192 -4.58 5.60 -10.41
N GLU A 193 -5.63 5.08 -11.04
CA GLU A 193 -5.61 4.75 -12.47
C GLU A 193 -5.32 5.97 -13.36
N ALA A 194 -5.78 7.17 -12.96
CA ALA A 194 -5.56 8.39 -13.74
C ALA A 194 -4.10 8.88 -13.67
N SER A 195 -3.36 8.53 -12.61
CA SER A 195 -1.91 8.78 -12.56
C SER A 195 -1.11 7.91 -13.54
N GLY A 196 -1.62 6.73 -13.91
CA GLY A 196 -0.99 5.81 -14.86
C GLY A 196 0.46 5.47 -14.50
N GLU A 197 1.37 5.67 -15.46
CA GLU A 197 2.83 5.52 -15.28
C GLU A 197 3.50 6.82 -14.77
N GLY A 198 2.71 7.82 -14.37
CA GLY A 198 3.15 9.12 -13.90
C GLY A 198 3.15 9.28 -12.36
N PRO A 199 3.73 10.37 -11.86
CA PRO A 199 3.76 10.67 -10.43
C PRO A 199 2.35 10.85 -9.84
N ALA A 200 2.27 10.82 -8.51
CA ALA A 200 1.04 11.06 -7.78
C ALA A 200 0.38 12.40 -8.18
N LEU A 201 -0.92 12.34 -8.48
CA LEU A 201 -1.75 13.50 -8.75
C LEU A 201 -1.91 14.33 -7.48
N THR A 202 -1.94 15.66 -7.61
CA THR A 202 -2.14 16.56 -6.47
C THR A 202 -3.49 17.26 -6.56
N SER A 203 -4.20 17.31 -5.44
CA SER A 203 -5.44 18.08 -5.27
C SER A 203 -5.49 18.73 -3.88
N VAL A 204 -6.55 19.51 -3.64
CA VAL A 204 -6.86 20.10 -2.34
C VAL A 204 -8.18 19.52 -1.87
N LEU A 205 -8.23 19.10 -0.61
CA LEU A 205 -9.45 18.60 0.02
C LEU A 205 -10.37 19.76 0.35
N ASN A 206 -11.56 19.78 -0.25
CA ASN A 206 -12.58 20.78 0.00
C ASN A 206 -13.79 20.10 0.65
N GLY A 207 -14.12 20.50 1.87
CA GLY A 207 -15.22 19.92 2.65
C GLY A 207 -14.82 18.76 3.55
N ASP A 208 -15.78 17.88 3.83
CA ASP A 208 -15.70 16.82 4.83
C ASP A 208 -15.60 15.41 4.23
N THR A 209 -15.37 15.32 2.92
CA THR A 209 -15.43 14.05 2.17
C THR A 209 -14.25 13.95 1.23
N LEU A 210 -13.51 12.84 1.30
CA LEU A 210 -12.47 12.45 0.37
C LEU A 210 -13.02 11.39 -0.59
N GLU A 211 -13.10 11.75 -1.87
CA GLU A 211 -13.42 10.82 -2.95
C GLU A 211 -12.18 10.02 -3.35
N MET A 212 -12.28 8.69 -3.29
CA MET A 212 -11.18 7.79 -3.64
C MET A 212 -11.57 6.89 -4.81
N LYS A 213 -10.74 6.91 -5.86
CA LYS A 213 -10.87 6.01 -7.02
C LYS A 213 -10.56 4.55 -6.64
N PRO A 214 -10.94 3.56 -7.47
CA PRO A 214 -10.62 2.16 -7.25
C PRO A 214 -9.14 1.95 -6.89
N ASN A 215 -8.86 1.24 -5.80
CA ASN A 215 -7.51 0.92 -5.34
C ASN A 215 -6.56 2.13 -5.19
N ALA A 216 -7.10 3.34 -5.01
CA ALA A 216 -6.30 4.54 -4.87
C ALA A 216 -5.50 4.53 -3.57
N VAL A 217 -4.27 5.05 -3.63
CA VAL A 217 -3.41 5.31 -2.46
C VAL A 217 -3.17 6.81 -2.37
N SER A 218 -3.47 7.41 -1.22
CA SER A 218 -3.38 8.85 -1.01
C SER A 218 -2.61 9.20 0.25
N VAL A 219 -1.86 10.30 0.20
CA VAL A 219 -1.32 11.00 1.37
C VAL A 219 -2.02 12.35 1.50
N ILE A 220 -2.66 12.56 2.64
CA ILE A 220 -3.25 13.84 3.04
C ILE A 220 -2.21 14.56 3.90
N THR A 221 -1.80 15.76 3.49
CA THR A 221 -0.91 16.64 4.27
C THR A 221 -1.74 17.77 4.84
N ILE A 222 -1.90 17.76 6.16
CA ILE A 222 -2.76 18.70 6.89
C ILE A 222 -1.99 19.99 7.10
N THR A 223 -2.56 21.11 6.66
CA THR A 223 -2.02 22.45 6.95
C THR A 223 -2.14 22.73 8.45
N ASN A 224 -1.07 23.31 9.04
CA ASN A 224 -1.09 23.73 10.44
C ASN A 224 -2.16 24.79 10.70
#